data_AF-A0A5K7YFB5-F1
#
_entry.id   AF-A0A5K7YFB5-F1
#
_cell.length_a   1.000
_cell.length_b   1.000
_cell.length_c   1.000
_cell.angle_alpha   90.00
_cell.angle_beta   90.00
_cell.angle_gamma   90.00
#
_symmetry.space_group_name_H-M   'P 1'
#
loop_
_entity.id
_entity.type
_entity.pdbx_description
1 polymer ?
#
loop_
_entity_poly.entity_id
_entity_poly.type
_entity_poly.pdbx_seq_one_letter_code
_entity_poly.pdbx_strand_id
1 'polypeptide(L)'
;MGARYLRDLLPVKYQHAPIVDFHADPMRVASLIARLDYLVCERMHPAILMWTLGKPCLMIDYQYSKAADFLAGIGMSEFCLRSDQLNVDGYMARLARLESVRQKVVREARVTFSRQQSLQRSLAMKAIVEAVAYERAAYGKSM
;
A
#
# COMPACT_ATOMS: atom_id res chain seq x y z
N MET A 1 -11.35 16.41 -21.54
CA MET A 1 -11.08 17.86 -21.30
C MET A 1 -10.38 18.17 -19.96
N GLY A 2 -9.86 17.20 -19.20
CA GLY A 2 -9.41 17.44 -17.80
C GLY A 2 -7.89 17.59 -17.54
N ALA A 3 -7.01 17.13 -18.42
CA ALA A 3 -5.57 17.06 -18.12
C ALA A 3 -4.79 18.36 -18.36
N ARG A 4 -5.30 19.27 -19.21
CA ARG A 4 -4.57 20.50 -19.60
C ARG A 4 -4.58 21.56 -18.49
N TYR A 5 -5.71 21.74 -17.81
CA TYR A 5 -5.87 22.75 -16.75
C TYR A 5 -5.01 22.49 -15.51
N LEU A 6 -4.68 21.23 -15.22
CA LEU A 6 -3.85 20.88 -14.07
C LEU A 6 -2.37 21.23 -14.27
N ARG A 7 -1.88 21.32 -15.52
CA ARG A 7 -0.48 21.65 -15.80
C ARG A 7 -0.13 23.07 -15.38
N ASP A 8 -1.03 24.01 -15.63
CA ASP A 8 -0.76 25.43 -15.39
C ASP A 8 -0.78 25.79 -13.89
N LEU A 9 -1.39 24.92 -13.06
CA LEU A 9 -1.44 25.04 -11.61
C LEU A 9 -0.26 24.38 -10.89
N LEU A 10 0.56 23.59 -11.61
CA LEU A 10 1.73 22.94 -11.03
C LEU A 10 2.93 23.89 -10.99
N PRO A 11 3.74 23.88 -9.92
CA PRO A 11 5.03 24.56 -9.90
C PRO A 11 5.88 24.16 -11.12
N VAL A 12 6.67 25.08 -11.69
CA VAL A 12 7.42 24.88 -12.95
C VAL A 12 8.18 23.55 -13.00
N LYS A 13 8.78 23.13 -11.88
CA LYS A 13 9.52 21.85 -11.77
C LYS A 13 8.66 20.59 -12.00
N TYR A 14 7.35 20.69 -11.88
CA TYR A 14 6.38 19.60 -12.06
C TYR A 14 5.55 19.74 -13.35
N GLN A 15 5.68 20.83 -14.12
CA GLN A 15 4.95 21.00 -15.37
C GLN A 15 5.36 19.99 -16.45
N HIS A 16 6.58 19.45 -16.35
CA HIS A 16 7.08 18.37 -17.20
C HIS A 16 6.77 16.97 -16.66
N ALA A 17 6.08 16.85 -15.53
CA ALA A 17 5.68 15.54 -15.03
C ALA A 17 4.76 14.88 -16.07
N PRO A 18 5.07 13.64 -16.52
CA PRO A 18 4.23 12.95 -17.47
C PRO A 18 2.86 12.71 -16.82
N ILE A 19 1.81 13.24 -17.42
CA ILE A 19 0.44 12.83 -17.11
C ILE A 19 0.28 11.47 -17.76
N VAL A 20 0.38 10.40 -16.97
CA VAL A 20 0.24 9.03 -17.45
C VAL A 20 -1.24 8.68 -17.45
N ASP A 21 -1.78 8.36 -18.62
CA ASP A 21 -3.16 7.92 -18.75
C ASP A 21 -3.35 6.61 -17.95
N PHE A 22 -4.28 6.63 -16.99
CA PHE A 22 -4.48 5.52 -16.08
C PHE A 22 -5.42 4.50 -16.72
N HIS A 23 -4.86 3.38 -17.17
CA HIS A 23 -5.64 2.20 -17.52
C HIS A 23 -5.68 1.26 -16.32
N ALA A 24 -6.83 0.62 -16.08
CA ALA A 24 -7.04 -0.34 -15.00
C ALA A 24 -6.31 -1.69 -15.22
N ASP A 25 -5.15 -1.66 -15.86
CA ASP A 25 -4.27 -2.80 -16.02
C ASP A 25 -3.30 -2.88 -14.82
N PRO A 26 -3.47 -3.88 -13.93
CA PRO A 26 -2.64 -4.01 -12.74
C PRO A 26 -1.16 -4.24 -13.08
N MET A 27 -0.84 -4.86 -14.22
CA MET A 27 0.55 -5.09 -14.62
C MET A 27 1.23 -3.80 -15.07
N ARG A 28 0.52 -2.96 -15.82
CA ARG A 28 1.00 -1.64 -16.20
C ARG A 28 1.20 -0.74 -14.99
N VAL A 29 0.26 -0.76 -14.04
CA VAL A 29 0.37 0.00 -12.78
C VAL A 29 1.56 -0.47 -11.95
N ALA A 30 1.75 -1.79 -11.79
CA ALA A 30 2.90 -2.34 -11.06
C ALA A 30 4.23 -1.95 -11.73
N SER A 31 4.32 -2.02 -13.06
CA SER A 31 5.52 -1.61 -13.82
C SER A 31 5.85 -0.13 -13.65
N LEU A 32 4.84 0.75 -13.68
CA LEU A 32 5.02 2.18 -13.43
C LEU A 32 5.48 2.45 -11.99
N ILE A 33 4.80 1.85 -11.01
CA ILE A 33 5.14 1.98 -9.59
C ILE A 33 6.55 1.47 -9.30
N ALA A 34 6.98 0.38 -9.96
CA ALA A 34 8.32 -0.17 -9.82
C ALA A 34 9.44 0.79 -10.25
N ARG A 35 9.14 1.87 -10.98
CA ARG A 35 10.11 2.91 -11.37
C ARG A 35 10.19 4.08 -10.40
N LEU A 36 9.26 4.18 -9.45
CA LEU A 36 9.22 5.28 -8.47
C LEU A 36 10.14 5.00 -7.29
N ASP A 37 10.75 6.03 -6.70
CA ASP A 37 11.55 5.90 -5.48
C ASP A 37 10.70 5.87 -4.20
N TYR A 38 9.62 6.65 -4.23
CA TYR A 38 8.61 6.78 -3.21
C TYR A 38 7.27 7.11 -3.88
N LEU A 39 6.18 6.92 -3.15
CA LEU A 39 4.84 7.22 -3.63
C LEU A 39 4.11 8.05 -2.59
N VAL A 40 3.35 9.04 -3.06
CA VAL A 40 2.35 9.73 -2.27
C VAL A 40 1.00 9.43 -2.92
N CYS A 41 0.08 8.83 -2.19
CA CYS A 41 -1.21 8.45 -2.78
C CYS A 41 -2.34 8.36 -1.77
N GLU A 42 -3.56 8.56 -2.25
CA GLU A 42 -4.80 8.29 -1.51
C GLU A 42 -5.27 6.83 -1.63
N ARG A 43 -4.83 6.14 -2.69
CA ARG A 43 -5.33 4.80 -3.03
C ARG A 43 -4.50 3.73 -2.36
N MET A 44 -5.18 2.80 -1.68
CA MET A 44 -4.56 1.70 -0.93
C MET A 44 -3.79 0.72 -1.83
N HIS A 45 -4.30 0.34 -3.00
CA HIS A 45 -3.64 -0.67 -3.85
C HIS A 45 -2.25 -0.22 -4.36
N PRO A 46 -2.07 1.01 -4.88
CA PRO A 46 -0.73 1.54 -5.18
C PRO A 46 0.21 1.54 -3.97
N ALA A 47 -0.30 1.89 -2.78
CA ALA A 47 0.50 1.83 -1.56
C ALA A 47 0.94 0.40 -1.25
N ILE A 48 0.03 -0.58 -1.25
CA ILE A 48 0.35 -2.00 -1.07
C ILE A 48 1.45 -2.44 -2.04
N LEU A 49 1.35 -2.07 -3.32
CA LEU A 49 2.35 -2.42 -4.34
C LEU A 49 3.72 -1.78 -4.05
N MET A 50 3.77 -0.52 -3.63
CA MET A 50 5.04 0.10 -3.23
C MET A 50 5.65 -0.61 -2.04
N TRP A 51 4.82 -0.95 -1.07
CA TRP A 51 5.25 -1.62 0.14
C TRP A 51 5.77 -3.04 -0.16
N THR A 52 5.11 -3.81 -1.05
CA THR A 52 5.60 -5.14 -1.46
C THR A 52 6.90 -5.07 -2.25
N LEU A 53 7.12 -3.99 -3.00
CA LEU A 53 8.40 -3.70 -3.66
C LEU A 53 9.48 -3.21 -2.68
N GLY A 54 9.16 -3.08 -1.40
CA GLY A 54 10.07 -2.56 -0.38
C GLY A 54 10.42 -1.11 -0.66
N LYS A 55 9.45 -0.29 -1.05
CA LYS A 55 9.63 1.13 -1.30
C LYS A 55 8.71 1.96 -0.41
N PRO A 56 9.18 3.13 0.06
CA PRO A 56 8.41 3.99 0.95
C PRO A 56 7.15 4.55 0.28
N CYS A 57 6.06 4.65 1.03
CA CYS A 57 4.83 5.29 0.59
C CYS A 57 4.27 6.19 1.71
N LEU A 58 3.84 7.40 1.35
CA LEU A 58 3.07 8.29 2.21
C LEU A 58 1.61 8.21 1.77
N MET A 59 0.72 7.79 2.65
CA MET A 59 -0.71 7.69 2.33
C MET A 59 -1.48 8.91 2.78
N ILE A 60 -2.49 9.31 2.00
CA ILE A 60 -3.47 10.33 2.38
C ILE A 60 -4.83 9.64 2.52
N ASP A 61 -5.35 9.52 3.73
CA ASP A 61 -6.66 8.97 4.02
C ASP A 61 -7.72 10.06 3.95
N TYR A 62 -8.69 9.92 3.05
CA TYR A 62 -9.70 10.94 2.82
C TYR A 62 -10.95 10.78 3.69
N GLN A 63 -11.45 9.55 3.91
CA GLN A 63 -12.79 9.34 4.49
C GLN A 63 -13.01 7.97 5.14
N TYR A 64 -12.06 7.03 5.07
CA TYR A 64 -12.28 5.67 5.53
C TYR A 64 -10.96 5.08 6.00
N SER A 65 -10.88 4.81 7.29
CA SER A 65 -9.71 4.30 8.04
C SER A 65 -8.99 3.11 7.42
N LYS A 66 -9.45 2.52 6.31
CA LYS A 66 -8.78 1.45 5.57
C LYS A 66 -7.29 1.67 5.37
N ALA A 67 -6.88 2.89 4.97
CA ALA A 67 -5.47 3.22 4.80
C ALA A 67 -4.74 3.24 6.15
N ALA A 68 -5.35 3.87 7.17
CA ALA A 68 -4.81 3.94 8.51
C ALA A 68 -4.72 2.57 9.20
N ASP A 69 -5.75 1.75 9.10
CA ASP A 69 -5.88 0.39 9.64
C ASP A 69 -4.88 -0.55 8.96
N PHE A 70 -4.76 -0.47 7.64
CA PHE A 70 -3.73 -1.21 6.91
C PHE A 70 -2.33 -0.81 7.37
N LEU A 71 -2.03 0.49 7.41
CA LEU A 71 -0.73 1.00 7.83
C LEU A 71 -0.43 0.65 9.30
N ALA A 72 -1.42 0.68 10.18
CA ALA A 72 -1.31 0.24 11.56
C ALA A 72 -1.02 -1.25 11.66
N GLY A 73 -1.70 -2.08 10.87
CA GLY A 73 -1.45 -3.51 10.78
C GLY A 73 -0.03 -3.87 10.32
N ILE A 74 0.66 -2.95 9.64
CA ILE A 74 2.04 -3.13 9.21
C ILE A 74 3.08 -2.31 9.98
N GLY A 75 2.67 -1.61 11.05
CA GLY A 75 3.57 -0.81 11.90
C GLY A 75 4.02 0.52 11.29
N MET A 76 3.24 1.07 10.35
CA MET A 76 3.57 2.25 9.54
C MET A 76 2.56 3.40 9.69
N SER A 77 1.80 3.44 10.79
CA SER A 77 0.73 4.44 10.99
C SER A 77 1.21 5.89 10.86
N GLU A 78 2.48 6.17 11.20
CA GLU A 78 3.06 7.52 11.12
C GLU A 78 3.10 8.09 9.68
N PHE A 79 3.06 7.22 8.67
CA PHE A 79 3.04 7.58 7.25
C PHE A 79 1.62 7.61 6.66
N CYS A 80 0.59 7.63 7.52
CA CYS A 80 -0.79 7.92 7.14
C CYS A 80 -1.14 9.37 7.51
N LEU A 81 -1.37 10.21 6.51
CA LEU A 81 -1.92 11.55 6.67
C LEU A 81 -3.43 11.48 6.58
N ARG A 82 -4.16 12.09 7.51
CA ARG A 82 -5.59 12.32 7.30
C ARG A 82 -5.78 13.58 6.46
N SER A 83 -6.72 13.55 5.52
CA SER A 83 -7.05 14.66 4.64
C SER A 83 -7.53 15.90 5.41
N ASP A 84 -8.28 15.72 6.49
CA ASP A 84 -8.78 16.78 7.37
C ASP A 84 -7.70 17.43 8.25
N GLN A 85 -6.53 16.80 8.32
CA GLN A 85 -5.34 17.30 9.03
C GLN A 85 -4.22 17.66 8.05
N LEU A 86 -4.49 17.61 6.75
CA LEU A 86 -3.50 17.86 5.72
C LEU A 86 -3.21 19.36 5.64
N ASN A 87 -2.01 19.74 6.06
CA ASN A 87 -1.44 21.05 5.83
C ASN A 87 -0.06 20.90 5.20
N VAL A 88 0.41 21.94 4.52
CA VAL A 88 1.66 21.90 3.74
C VAL A 88 2.85 21.56 4.63
N ASP A 89 2.96 22.16 5.81
CA ASP A 89 4.09 21.94 6.71
C ASP A 89 4.12 20.50 7.26
N GLY A 90 2.98 19.99 7.68
CA GLY A 90 2.82 18.63 8.18
C GLY A 90 3.00 17.56 7.11
N TYR A 91 2.71 17.90 5.84
CA TYR A 91 3.02 17.08 4.69
C TYR A 91 4.54 17.05 4.42
N MET A 92 5.17 18.23 4.33
CA MET A 92 6.60 18.35 4.07
C MET A 92 7.45 17.71 5.17
N ALA A 93 7.05 17.87 6.44
CA ALA A 93 7.72 17.24 7.58
C ALA A 93 7.67 15.71 7.52
N ARG A 94 6.52 15.13 7.14
CA ARG A 94 6.38 13.67 6.99
C ARG A 94 7.13 13.14 5.78
N LEU A 95 7.16 13.89 4.68
CA LEU A 95 7.96 13.52 3.50
C LEU A 95 9.45 13.52 3.84
N ALA A 96 9.96 14.58 4.47
CA ALA A 96 11.35 14.66 4.92
C ALA A 96 11.68 13.55 5.95
N ARG A 97 10.75 13.23 6.84
CA ARG A 97 10.89 12.11 7.77
C ARG A 97 10.99 10.79 7.01
N LEU A 98 10.07 10.51 6.10
CA LEU A 98 10.04 9.29 5.28
C LEU A 98 11.34 9.11 4.51
N GLU A 99 11.92 10.19 3.97
CA GLU A 99 13.24 10.18 3.34
C GLU A 99 14.35 9.82 4.35
N SER A 100 14.36 10.47 5.52
CA SER A 100 15.38 10.23 6.55
C SER A 100 15.36 8.82 7.15
N VAL A 101 14.19 8.18 7.19
CA VAL A 101 14.02 6.82 7.75
C VAL A 101 13.73 5.77 6.68
N ARG A 102 13.92 6.10 5.40
CA ARG A 102 13.57 5.23 4.25
C ARG A 102 14.05 3.80 4.44
N GLN A 103 15.33 3.59 4.77
CA GLN A 103 15.89 2.25 4.93
C GLN A 103 15.24 1.47 6.07
N LYS A 104 15.00 2.13 7.21
CA LYS A 104 14.28 1.53 8.35
C LYS A 104 12.87 1.14 7.92
N VAL A 105 12.15 2.05 7.27
CA VAL A 105 10.78 1.83 6.79
C VAL A 105 10.71 0.66 5.82
N VAL A 106 11.62 0.60 4.85
CA VAL A 106 11.70 -0.52 3.90
C VAL A 106 11.98 -1.85 4.62
N ARG A 107 12.88 -1.85 5.61
CA ARG A 107 13.19 -3.04 6.40
C ARG A 107 11.98 -3.53 7.19
N GLU A 108 11.31 -2.67 7.94
CA GLU A 108 10.14 -3.03 8.73
C GLU A 108 8.98 -3.48 7.81
N ALA A 109 8.77 -2.82 6.66
CA ALA A 109 7.79 -3.25 5.68
C ALA A 109 8.04 -4.69 5.23
N ARG A 110 9.28 -5.02 4.84
CA ARG A 110 9.67 -6.39 4.42
C ARG A 110 9.42 -7.41 5.52
N VAL A 111 9.83 -7.12 6.76
CA VAL A 111 9.60 -8.00 7.92
C VAL A 111 8.11 -8.27 8.11
N THR A 112 7.30 -7.21 8.08
CA THR A 112 5.85 -7.35 8.22
C THR A 112 5.24 -8.16 7.08
N PHE A 113 5.62 -7.93 5.82
CA PHE A 113 5.10 -8.75 4.71
C PHE A 113 5.48 -10.22 4.85
N SER A 114 6.73 -10.52 5.20
CA SER A 114 7.16 -11.90 5.43
C SER A 114 6.35 -12.56 6.55
N ARG A 115 6.06 -11.82 7.62
CA ARG A 115 5.21 -12.29 8.73
C ARG A 115 3.77 -12.53 8.28
N GLN A 116 3.17 -11.58 7.56
CA GLN A 116 1.79 -11.70 7.07
C GLN A 116 1.64 -12.84 6.06
N GLN A 117 2.59 -13.01 5.15
CA GLN A 117 2.61 -14.13 4.21
C GLN A 117 2.72 -15.47 4.94
N SER A 118 3.56 -15.56 5.97
CA SER A 118 3.71 -16.77 6.78
C SER A 118 2.42 -17.10 7.55
N LEU A 119 1.78 -16.08 8.13
CA LEU A 119 0.50 -16.22 8.81
C LEU A 119 -0.60 -16.70 7.85
N GLN A 120 -0.73 -16.06 6.68
CA GLN A 120 -1.71 -16.46 5.67
C GLN A 120 -1.53 -17.90 5.21
N ARG A 121 -0.27 -18.34 4.98
CA ARG A 121 0.04 -19.74 4.65
C ARG A 121 -0.36 -20.69 5.77
N SER A 122 -0.06 -20.34 7.03
CA SER A 122 -0.42 -21.16 8.18
C SER A 122 -1.94 -21.29 8.35
N LEU A 123 -2.68 -20.19 8.17
CA LEU A 123 -4.14 -20.19 8.26
C LEU A 123 -4.78 -20.98 7.11
N ALA A 124 -4.27 -20.83 5.89
CA ALA A 124 -4.73 -21.60 4.74
C ALA A 124 -4.50 -23.11 4.95
N MET A 125 -3.32 -23.49 5.47
CA MET A 125 -3.03 -24.89 5.79
C MET A 125 -3.98 -25.44 6.86
N LYS A 126 -4.22 -24.68 7.93
CA LYS A 126 -5.15 -25.07 9.00
C LYS A 126 -6.57 -25.30 8.44
N ALA A 127 -7.05 -24.38 7.61
CA ALA A 127 -8.36 -24.50 6.97
C ALA A 127 -8.47 -25.74 6.07
N ILE A 128 -7.41 -26.08 5.32
CA ILE A 128 -7.35 -27.29 4.50
C ILE A 128 -7.41 -28.55 5.38
N VAL A 129 -6.62 -28.61 6.45
CA VAL A 129 -6.61 -29.77 7.36
C VAL A 129 -7.98 -29.96 8.03
N GLU A 130 -8.61 -28.87 8.49
CA GLU A 130 -9.96 -28.91 9.08
C GLU A 130 -11.01 -29.37 8.07
N ALA A 131 -10.95 -28.89 6.83
CA ALA A 131 -11.86 -29.31 5.76
C ALA A 131 -11.70 -30.82 5.46
N VAL A 132 -10.47 -31.32 5.35
CA VAL A 132 -10.20 -32.75 5.11
C VAL A 132 -10.68 -33.61 6.29
N ALA A 133 -10.47 -33.16 7.53
CA ALA A 133 -10.93 -33.86 8.72
C ALA A 133 -12.47 -33.91 8.79
N TYR A 134 -13.13 -32.81 8.43
CA TYR A 134 -14.59 -32.73 8.33
C TYR A 134 -15.14 -33.69 7.28
N GLU A 135 -14.59 -33.70 6.07
CA GLU A 135 -15.00 -34.64 5.00
C GLU A 135 -14.83 -36.09 5.44
N ARG A 136 -13.69 -36.45 6.05
CA ARG A 136 -13.46 -37.81 6.56
C ARG A 136 -14.46 -38.21 7.64
N ALA A 137 -14.82 -37.30 8.53
CA ALA A 137 -15.82 -37.56 9.58
C ALA A 137 -17.25 -37.69 9.02
N ALA A 138 -17.58 -36.96 7.94
CA ALA A 138 -18.87 -37.02 7.27
C ALA A 138 -19.04 -38.32 6.46
N TYR A 139 -18.02 -38.72 5.70
CA TYR A 139 -18.06 -39.93 4.85
C TYR A 139 -17.71 -41.22 5.61
N GLY A 140 -16.97 -41.14 6.71
CA GLY A 140 -16.60 -42.30 7.54
C GLY A 140 -17.72 -42.86 8.43
N LYS A 141 -18.89 -42.21 8.48
CA LYS A 141 -20.09 -42.69 9.22
C LYS A 141 -21.10 -43.43 8.36
N SER A 142 -20.79 -43.68 7.07
CA SER A 142 -21.72 -44.28 6.10
C SER A 142 -21.35 -45.73 5.69
N MET A 143 -20.51 -46.41 6.48
CA MET A 143 -20.32 -47.87 6.46
C MET A 143 -20.70 -48.45 7.82
#